data_AF-A0A7C0XES2-F1
#
_entry.id   AF-A0A7C0XES2-F1
#
_cell.length_a   1.000
_cell.length_b   1.000
_cell.length_c   1.000
_cell.angle_alpha   90.00
_cell.angle_beta   90.00
_cell.angle_gamma   90.00
#
_symmetry.space_group_name_H-M   'P 1'
#
loop_
_entity.id
_entity.type
_entity.pdbx_description
1 polymer ?
#
loop_
_entity_poly.entity_id
_entity_poly.type
_entity_poly.pdbx_seq_one_letter_code
_entity_poly.pdbx_strand_id
1 'polypeptide(L)'
;MLRLRFHADSISFLEYIADVTVDYAKSDIRFALDILLYAGTLAENQGLDKVTLEHVRTVLSQLEPSITSEDILTLNSNEKIVLLSVAQALKSSNSAYIDLEDVWEETRETYRYYRTRALSRRSFNEAIQMLYNKGIIDLKGLKIGISKES
;
A
#
# COMPACT_ATOMS: atom_id res chain seq x y z
N MET A 1 2.21 29.66 -20.38
CA MET A 1 2.11 30.10 -18.97
C MET A 1 0.68 29.86 -18.52
N LEU A 2 0.32 28.60 -18.24
CA LEU A 2 -1.05 28.23 -17.88
C LEU A 2 -1.24 28.24 -16.36
N ARG A 3 -2.40 28.74 -15.96
CA ARG A 3 -2.74 29.17 -14.60
C ARG A 3 -3.54 28.05 -13.93
N LEU A 4 -2.86 27.15 -13.21
CA LEU A 4 -3.51 26.13 -12.38
C LEU A 4 -4.42 26.81 -11.34
N ARG A 5 -5.69 26.38 -11.27
CA ARG A 5 -6.68 26.88 -10.30
C ARG A 5 -7.00 25.78 -9.29
N PHE A 6 -6.59 25.97 -8.06
CA PHE A 6 -6.98 25.15 -6.91
C PHE A 6 -8.36 25.63 -6.39
N HIS A 7 -9.35 24.74 -6.29
CA HIS A 7 -10.69 25.01 -5.73
C HIS A 7 -11.10 23.88 -4.79
N ALA A 8 -11.88 24.22 -3.75
CA ALA A 8 -12.59 23.43 -2.73
C ALA A 8 -12.07 22.00 -2.41
N ASP A 9 -12.07 21.06 -3.36
CA ASP A 9 -11.44 19.73 -3.23
C ASP A 9 -9.91 19.80 -3.04
N SER A 10 -9.31 20.96 -3.34
CA SER A 10 -7.89 21.22 -3.14
C SER A 10 -7.45 21.14 -1.69
N ILE A 11 -8.36 21.42 -0.75
CA ILE A 11 -8.07 21.35 0.68
C ILE A 11 -7.70 19.91 1.05
N SER A 12 -8.43 18.91 0.52
CA SER A 12 -8.24 17.50 0.87
C SER A 12 -6.89 16.93 0.44
N PHE A 13 -6.42 17.22 -0.78
CA PHE A 13 -5.11 16.69 -1.21
C PHE A 13 -3.95 17.51 -0.63
N LEU A 14 -4.12 18.80 -0.34
CA LEU A 14 -3.09 19.63 0.29
C LEU A 14 -2.88 19.24 1.76
N GLU A 15 -3.97 18.95 2.49
CA GLU A 15 -3.90 18.36 3.83
C GLU A 15 -3.17 17.02 3.80
N TYR A 16 -3.49 16.15 2.84
CA TYR A 16 -2.79 14.88 2.67
C TYR A 16 -1.29 15.06 2.38
N ILE A 17 -0.91 16.00 1.52
CA ILE A 17 0.52 16.32 1.28
C ILE A 17 1.18 16.82 2.57
N ALA A 18 0.50 17.65 3.36
CA ALA A 18 1.03 18.17 4.61
C ALA A 18 1.29 17.05 5.62
N ASP A 19 0.32 16.15 5.83
CA ASP A 19 0.45 14.99 6.73
C ASP A 19 1.62 14.10 6.30
N VAL A 20 1.70 13.74 5.02
CA VAL A 20 2.80 12.92 4.48
C VAL A 20 4.15 13.63 4.62
N THR A 21 4.21 14.95 4.46
CA THR A 21 5.46 15.70 4.62
C THR A 21 5.93 15.70 6.08
N VAL A 22 5.01 15.76 7.04
CA VAL A 22 5.32 15.65 8.48
C VAL A 22 5.88 14.27 8.79
N ASP A 23 5.16 13.23 8.38
CA ASP A 23 5.47 11.85 8.74
C ASP A 23 6.76 11.33 8.06
N TYR A 24 6.95 11.66 6.79
CA TYR A 24 8.00 11.03 5.96
C TYR A 24 9.19 11.94 5.67
N ALA A 25 8.98 13.26 5.62
CA ALA A 25 10.02 14.21 5.25
C ALA A 25 10.45 15.13 6.39
N LYS A 26 10.05 14.84 7.64
CA LYS A 26 10.34 15.68 8.82
C LYS A 26 9.98 17.15 8.60
N SER A 27 8.85 17.39 7.93
CA SER A 27 8.38 18.73 7.56
C SER A 27 9.26 19.47 6.53
N ASP A 28 10.01 18.78 5.66
CA ASP A 28 10.76 19.42 4.57
C ASP A 28 9.81 19.97 3.49
N ILE A 29 9.70 21.30 3.43
CA ILE A 29 8.84 21.98 2.46
C ILE A 29 9.24 21.74 1.01
N ARG A 30 10.50 21.40 0.71
CA ARG A 30 10.95 21.08 -0.64
C ARG A 30 10.29 19.80 -1.14
N PHE A 31 10.18 18.80 -0.26
CA PHE A 31 9.48 17.56 -0.55
C PHE A 31 8.01 17.79 -0.90
N ALA A 32 7.31 18.63 -0.12
CA ALA A 32 5.92 19.01 -0.42
C ALA A 32 5.78 19.71 -1.79
N LEU A 33 6.70 20.62 -2.11
CA LEU A 33 6.71 21.34 -3.39
C LEU A 33 7.01 20.40 -4.57
N ASP A 34 7.90 19.43 -4.39
CA ASP A 34 8.22 18.43 -5.39
C ASP A 34 7.00 17.55 -5.68
N ILE A 35 6.30 17.06 -4.65
CA ILE A 35 5.06 16.31 -4.81
C ILE A 35 4.02 17.10 -5.61
N LEU A 36 3.83 18.38 -5.27
CA LEU A 36 2.89 19.26 -5.98
C LEU A 36 3.28 19.45 -7.45
N LEU A 37 4.56 19.67 -7.71
CA LEU A 37 5.08 19.85 -9.06
C LEU A 37 4.82 18.61 -9.92
N TYR A 38 5.22 17.44 -9.43
CA TYR A 38 5.04 16.19 -10.17
C TYR A 38 3.55 15.84 -10.34
N ALA A 39 2.70 16.11 -9.34
CA ALA A 39 1.27 15.82 -9.44
C ALA A 39 0.59 16.76 -10.45
N GLY A 40 1.05 18.02 -10.54
CA GLY A 40 0.68 18.96 -11.59
C GLY A 40 1.07 18.47 -12.98
N THR A 41 2.32 18.06 -13.16
CA THR A 41 2.80 17.51 -14.44
C THR A 41 2.04 16.24 -14.84
N LEU A 42 1.71 15.36 -13.89
CA LEU A 42 0.93 14.16 -14.16
C LEU A 42 -0.50 14.51 -14.62
N ALA A 43 -1.15 15.48 -14.00
CA ALA A 43 -2.46 15.97 -14.41
C ALA A 43 -2.43 16.52 -15.85
N GLU A 44 -1.44 17.38 -16.15
CA GLU A 44 -1.26 17.96 -17.48
C GLU A 44 -1.03 16.89 -18.55
N ASN A 45 -0.20 15.88 -18.26
CA ASN A 45 0.05 14.76 -19.17
C ASN A 45 -1.20 13.91 -19.44
N GLN A 46 -2.13 13.87 -18.49
CA GLN A 46 -3.43 13.20 -18.65
C GLN A 46 -4.48 14.09 -19.32
N GLY A 47 -4.12 15.31 -19.72
CA GLY A 47 -5.04 16.28 -20.32
C GLY A 47 -6.05 16.85 -19.32
N LEU A 48 -5.79 16.73 -18.03
CA LEU A 48 -6.64 17.24 -16.97
C LEU A 48 -6.16 18.63 -16.54
N ASP A 49 -7.11 19.53 -16.29
CA ASP A 49 -6.84 20.91 -15.85
C ASP A 49 -6.66 21.03 -14.32
N LYS A 50 -6.74 19.90 -13.61
CA LYS A 50 -6.80 19.84 -12.14
C LYS A 50 -5.98 18.68 -11.58
N VAL A 51 -5.30 18.97 -10.49
CA VAL A 51 -4.66 17.96 -9.64
C VAL A 51 -5.73 17.28 -8.79
N THR A 52 -5.69 15.95 -8.75
CA THR A 52 -6.56 15.12 -7.90
C THR A 52 -5.72 14.41 -6.84
N LEU A 53 -6.38 13.87 -5.80
CA LEU A 53 -5.71 13.04 -4.80
C LEU A 53 -5.03 11.81 -5.42
N GLU A 54 -5.59 11.24 -6.48
CA GLU A 54 -4.98 10.10 -7.19
C GLU A 54 -3.67 10.48 -7.89
N HIS A 55 -3.56 11.70 -8.41
CA HIS A 55 -2.27 12.18 -8.95
C HIS A 55 -1.21 12.26 -7.84
N VAL A 56 -1.59 12.80 -6.67
CA VAL A 56 -0.70 12.89 -5.50
C VAL A 56 -0.29 11.50 -5.02
N ARG A 57 -1.23 10.55 -4.89
CA ARG A 57 -0.94 9.15 -4.53
C ARG A 57 -0.02 8.48 -5.54
N THR A 58 -0.25 8.70 -6.83
CA THR A 58 0.59 8.15 -7.90
C THR A 58 2.02 8.69 -7.80
N VAL A 59 2.19 9.99 -7.62
CA VAL A 59 3.52 10.62 -7.45
C VAL A 59 4.21 10.13 -6.19
N LEU A 60 3.50 10.07 -5.06
CA LEU A 60 4.04 9.53 -3.82
C LEU A 60 4.51 8.07 -3.98
N SER A 61 3.73 7.24 -4.66
CA SER A 61 4.13 5.85 -4.94
C SER A 61 5.38 5.72 -5.83
N GLN A 62 5.69 6.77 -6.61
CA GLN A 62 6.86 6.83 -7.49
C GLN A 62 8.09 7.41 -6.78
N LEU A 63 7.90 8.41 -5.92
CA LEU A 63 8.97 9.07 -5.17
C LEU A 63 9.41 8.26 -3.97
N GLU A 64 8.45 7.66 -3.26
CA GLU A 64 8.67 6.86 -2.06
C GLU A 64 7.79 5.61 -2.15
N PRO A 65 8.25 4.57 -2.85
CA PRO A 65 7.58 3.29 -2.80
C PRO A 65 7.59 2.82 -1.34
N SER A 66 6.42 2.71 -0.71
CA SER A 66 6.30 2.03 0.60
C SER A 66 6.82 0.59 0.53
N ILE A 67 6.93 0.04 -0.68
CA ILE A 67 7.53 -1.25 -1.03
C ILE A 67 8.35 -1.01 -2.30
N THR A 68 9.69 -1.11 -2.23
CA THR A 68 10.55 -0.92 -3.41
C THR A 68 10.57 -2.16 -4.30
N SER A 69 10.96 -2.00 -5.57
CA SER A 69 11.20 -3.16 -6.45
C SER A 69 12.29 -4.09 -5.90
N GLU A 70 13.28 -3.53 -5.19
CA GLU A 70 14.34 -4.29 -4.53
C GLU A 70 13.77 -5.15 -3.39
N ASP A 71 12.86 -4.59 -2.57
CA ASP A 71 12.17 -5.34 -1.53
C ASP A 71 11.43 -6.56 -2.09
N ILE A 72 10.71 -6.37 -3.20
CA ILE A 72 9.99 -7.45 -3.91
C ILE A 72 10.97 -8.50 -4.46
N LEU A 73 12.13 -8.09 -4.97
CA LEU A 73 13.14 -9.02 -5.49
C LEU A 73 13.72 -9.91 -4.38
N THR A 74 13.85 -9.40 -3.14
CA THR A 74 14.32 -10.19 -1.99
C THR A 74 13.32 -11.26 -1.54
N LEU A 75 12.06 -11.18 -1.97
CA LEU A 75 11.04 -12.12 -1.55
C LEU A 75 11.22 -13.50 -2.18
N ASN A 76 11.08 -14.54 -1.36
CA ASN A 76 11.01 -15.91 -1.86
C ASN A 76 9.66 -16.17 -2.56
N SER A 77 9.55 -17.32 -3.22
CA SER A 77 8.36 -17.66 -4.02
C SER A 77 7.06 -17.66 -3.19
N ASN A 78 7.11 -18.12 -1.94
CA ASN A 78 5.92 -18.15 -1.08
C ASN A 78 5.51 -16.74 -0.65
N GLU A 79 6.49 -15.91 -0.24
CA GLU A 79 6.25 -14.51 0.12
C GLU A 79 5.63 -13.71 -1.05
N LYS A 80 6.13 -13.92 -2.27
CA LYS A 80 5.56 -13.29 -3.48
C LYS A 80 4.11 -13.70 -3.72
N ILE A 81 3.80 -15.00 -3.62
CA ILE A 81 2.44 -15.48 -3.84
C ILE A 81 1.50 -14.97 -2.75
N VAL A 82 1.94 -14.96 -1.49
CA VAL A 82 1.14 -14.43 -0.38
C VAL A 82 0.90 -12.93 -0.54
N LEU A 83 1.92 -12.15 -0.90
CA LEU A 83 1.77 -10.71 -1.15
C LEU A 83 0.78 -10.43 -2.29
N LEU A 84 0.86 -11.19 -3.38
CA LEU A 84 -0.11 -11.11 -4.49
C LEU A 84 -1.54 -11.42 -4.01
N SER A 85 -1.69 -12.42 -3.14
CA SER A 85 -2.99 -12.81 -2.59
C SER A 85 -3.57 -11.72 -1.68
N VAL A 86 -2.73 -11.11 -0.83
CA VAL A 86 -3.11 -9.93 -0.04
C VAL A 86 -3.61 -8.80 -0.95
N ALA A 87 -2.84 -8.48 -2.00
CA ALA A 87 -3.20 -7.39 -2.92
C ALA A 87 -4.52 -7.66 -3.65
N GLN A 88 -4.75 -8.90 -4.11
CA GLN A 88 -6.00 -9.30 -4.77
C GLN A 88 -7.20 -9.22 -3.82
N ALA A 89 -7.03 -9.71 -2.58
CA ALA A 89 -8.11 -9.76 -1.62
C ALA A 89 -8.49 -8.34 -1.12
N LEU A 90 -7.51 -7.47 -0.87
CA LEU A 90 -7.75 -6.05 -0.55
C LEU A 90 -8.46 -5.32 -1.70
N LYS A 91 -8.00 -5.55 -2.94
CA LYS A 91 -8.63 -4.95 -4.13
C LYS A 91 -10.09 -5.39 -4.31
N SER A 92 -10.37 -6.68 -4.08
CA SER A 92 -11.73 -7.24 -4.23
C SER A 92 -12.67 -6.79 -3.11
N SER A 93 -12.16 -6.64 -1.88
CA SER A 93 -12.97 -6.21 -0.72
C SER A 93 -13.18 -4.69 -0.65
N ASN A 94 -12.37 -3.89 -1.37
CA ASN A 94 -12.37 -2.43 -1.31
C ASN A 94 -12.22 -1.90 0.14
N SER A 95 -11.42 -2.60 0.95
CA SER A 95 -11.16 -2.31 2.36
C SER A 95 -9.67 -2.08 2.62
N ALA A 96 -9.35 -1.27 3.62
CA ALA A 96 -7.98 -1.00 4.05
C ALA A 96 -7.35 -2.18 4.83
N TYR A 97 -8.18 -3.06 5.38
CA TYR A 97 -7.76 -4.28 6.08
C TYR A 97 -8.67 -5.42 5.67
N ILE A 98 -8.13 -6.63 5.71
CA ILE A 98 -8.86 -7.86 5.40
C ILE A 98 -8.50 -8.95 6.40
N ASP A 99 -9.45 -9.86 6.64
CA ASP A 99 -9.24 -10.97 7.55
C ASP A 99 -8.16 -11.92 7.02
N LEU A 100 -7.32 -12.42 7.93
CA LEU A 100 -6.22 -13.34 7.59
C LEU A 100 -6.73 -14.63 6.93
N GLU A 101 -7.97 -15.03 7.24
CA GLU A 101 -8.60 -16.20 6.63
C GLU A 101 -8.95 -15.96 5.16
N ASP A 102 -9.46 -14.78 4.81
CA ASP A 102 -9.76 -14.45 3.41
C ASP A 102 -8.48 -14.43 2.56
N VAL A 103 -7.39 -13.90 3.12
CA VAL A 103 -6.06 -13.93 2.46
C VAL A 103 -5.59 -15.37 2.29
N TRP A 104 -5.81 -16.24 3.28
CA TRP A 104 -5.45 -17.65 3.17
C TRP A 104 -6.23 -18.34 2.06
N GLU A 105 -7.54 -18.12 1.96
CA GLU A 105 -8.38 -18.67 0.90
C GLU A 105 -7.91 -18.22 -0.49
N GLU A 106 -7.68 -16.91 -0.66
CA GLU A 106 -7.14 -16.34 -1.90
C GLU A 106 -5.77 -16.92 -2.26
N THR A 107 -4.94 -17.19 -1.26
CA THR A 107 -3.63 -17.83 -1.45
C THR A 107 -3.78 -19.25 -1.99
N ARG A 108 -4.71 -20.04 -1.45
CA ARG A 108 -4.94 -21.41 -1.94
C ARG A 108 -5.39 -21.42 -3.40
N GLU A 109 -6.30 -20.50 -3.77
CA GLU A 109 -6.75 -20.35 -5.14
C GLU A 109 -5.62 -19.94 -6.08
N THR A 110 -4.77 -19.00 -5.63
CA THR A 110 -3.59 -18.57 -6.38
C THR A 110 -2.60 -19.73 -6.61
N TYR A 111 -2.32 -20.56 -5.60
CA TYR A 111 -1.46 -21.75 -5.76
C TYR A 111 -2.04 -22.78 -6.73
N ARG A 112 -3.36 -22.98 -6.70
CA ARG A 112 -4.08 -23.86 -7.65
C ARG A 112 -3.95 -23.35 -9.07
N TYR A 113 -4.13 -22.04 -9.28
CA TYR A 113 -3.99 -21.40 -10.58
C TYR A 113 -2.59 -21.60 -11.17
N TYR A 114 -1.54 -21.36 -10.37
CA TYR A 114 -0.14 -21.53 -10.79
C TYR A 114 0.34 -23.01 -10.77
N ARG A 115 -0.54 -23.99 -10.56
CA ARG A 115 -0.23 -25.44 -10.50
C ARG A 115 0.96 -25.78 -9.59
N THR A 116 1.12 -25.02 -8.52
CA THR A 116 2.23 -25.17 -7.59
C THR A 116 1.83 -26.12 -6.45
N ARG A 117 2.79 -26.79 -5.79
CA ARG A 117 2.49 -27.62 -4.60
C ARG A 117 1.76 -26.77 -3.56
N ALA A 118 0.71 -27.32 -2.97
CA ALA A 118 -0.11 -26.64 -1.98
C ALA A 118 0.76 -26.03 -0.86
N LEU A 119 0.57 -24.74 -0.59
CA LEU A 119 1.20 -24.07 0.52
C LEU A 119 0.63 -24.62 1.83
N SER A 120 1.49 -24.92 2.80
CA SER A 120 1.04 -25.30 4.14
C SER A 120 0.58 -24.06 4.91
N ARG A 121 -0.39 -24.20 5.83
CA ARG A 121 -0.82 -23.08 6.69
C ARG A 121 0.33 -22.50 7.50
N ARG A 122 1.29 -23.36 7.90
CA ARG A 122 2.52 -22.93 8.57
C ARG A 122 3.36 -22.02 7.68
N SER A 123 3.64 -22.45 6.45
CA SER A 123 4.44 -21.66 5.50
C SER A 123 3.76 -20.36 5.09
N PHE A 124 2.43 -20.34 5.03
CA PHE A 124 1.65 -19.11 4.86
C PHE A 124 1.84 -18.14 6.03
N ASN A 125 1.67 -18.62 7.26
CA ASN A 125 1.88 -17.79 8.45
C ASN A 125 3.33 -17.27 8.52
N GLU A 126 4.32 -18.10 8.19
CA GLU A 126 5.72 -17.70 8.08
C GLU A 126 5.90 -16.58 7.04
N ALA A 127 5.30 -16.70 5.85
CA ALA A 127 5.36 -15.65 4.83
C ALA A 127 4.69 -14.34 5.27
N ILE A 128 3.52 -14.39 5.92
CA ILE A 128 2.84 -13.20 6.48
C ILE A 128 3.74 -12.50 7.51
N GLN A 129 4.36 -13.27 8.42
CA GLN A 129 5.29 -12.73 9.41
C GLN A 129 6.52 -12.11 8.75
N MET A 130 7.08 -12.73 7.70
CA MET A 130 8.23 -12.18 6.98
C MET A 130 7.90 -10.89 6.25
N LEU A 131 6.73 -10.81 5.59
CA LEU A 131 6.26 -9.59 4.93
C LEU A 131 6.03 -8.46 5.94
N TYR A 132 5.47 -8.77 7.11
CA TYR A 132 5.30 -7.81 8.21
C TYR A 132 6.65 -7.32 8.74
N ASN A 133 7.59 -8.22 9.01
CA ASN A 133 8.93 -7.87 9.51
C ASN A 133 9.72 -7.02 8.52
N LYS A 134 9.47 -7.17 7.21
CA LYS A 134 10.05 -6.36 6.14
C LYS A 134 9.36 -5.00 5.96
N GLY A 135 8.29 -4.71 6.72
CA GLY A 135 7.50 -3.47 6.59
C GLY A 135 6.64 -3.41 5.33
N ILE A 136 6.44 -4.55 4.64
CA ILE A 136 5.70 -4.61 3.37
C ILE A 136 4.19 -4.65 3.61
N ILE A 137 3.77 -5.23 4.73
CA ILE A 137 2.35 -5.28 5.14
C ILE A 137 2.23 -4.87 6.60
N ASP A 138 1.07 -4.32 6.97
CA ASP A 138 0.68 -4.08 8.35
C ASP A 138 -0.31 -5.12 8.83
N LEU A 139 -0.18 -5.53 10.10
CA LEU A 139 -1.12 -6.42 10.78
C LEU A 139 -1.92 -5.64 11.80
N LYS A 140 -3.26 -5.66 11.67
CA LYS A 140 -4.17 -4.97 12.59
C LYS A 140 -5.07 -5.96 13.31
N GLY A 141 -4.83 -6.07 14.61
CA GLY A 141 -5.63 -6.89 15.52
C GLY A 141 -5.10 -8.31 15.68
N LEU A 142 -4.85 -8.68 16.93
CA LEU A 142 -4.75 -10.06 17.43
C LEU A 142 -5.03 -9.98 18.93
N LYS A 143 -6.16 -10.56 19.39
CA LYS A 143 -6.53 -10.54 20.80
C LYS A 143 -6.53 -11.95 21.37
N ILE A 144 -5.66 -12.18 22.35
CA ILE A 144 -5.55 -13.43 23.11
C ILE A 144 -5.69 -13.06 24.60
N GLY A 145 -6.59 -13.74 25.31
CA GLY A 145 -6.87 -13.50 26.74
C GLY A 145 -6.56 -14.73 27.59
N ILE A 146 -6.08 -14.51 28.81
CA ILE A 146 -5.88 -15.54 29.84
C ILE A 146 -7.13 -15.61 30.71
N SER A 147 -7.60 -16.82 31.00
CA SER A 147 -8.76 -17.06 31.87
C SER A 147 -8.49 -16.60 33.29
N LYS A 148 -9.46 -15.95 33.94
CA LYS A 148 -9.36 -15.61 35.35
C LYS A 148 -9.30 -16.92 36.14
N GLU A 149 -8.14 -17.25 36.71
CA GLU A 149 -8.08 -18.21 37.81
C GLU A 149 -8.81 -17.61 39.02
N SER A 150 -9.72 -18.39 39.60
CA SER A 150 -10.56 -18.10 40.77
C SER A 150 -9.80 -18.26 42.07
#